data_AF-E1GVG2-F1
#
_entry.id   AF-E1GVG2-F1
#
_cell.length_a   1.000
_cell.length_b   1.000
_cell.length_c   1.000
_cell.angle_alpha   90.00
_cell.angle_beta   90.00
_cell.angle_gamma   90.00
#
_symmetry.space_group_name_H-M   'P 1'
#
loop_
_entity.id
_entity.type
_entity.pdbx_description
1 polymer ?
#
loop_
_entity_poly.entity_id
_entity_poly.type
_entity_poly.pdbx_seq_one_letter_code
_entity_poly.pdbx_strand_id
1 'polypeptide(L)'
;MKVADINNRTIIERNFFNILRYGAFGTHSLIEPMSSFKWKRLLQMVEVQGVVPTFVSGINKYLSEDKVFLPKEIKTIISKKTKQASISPSINMPKENIRLSNTFLNYRLQNIIKNELHSIDTSVETIDLLKIIIANSKSMLNCGMTLEGIINLGKYLRTQGKGDRIDFVKLEKWLSYIFLQSMAQLQGNILISVFDFEQDEIPFVREYKIKAYKLTMKSISDLAKDTAQDWHFRQNSFGFVQNNNAILRRNLRRSFRYIKYFPAETISNFMSNITKSLKEIEE
;
A
#
# COMPACT_ATOMS: atom_id res chain seq x y z
N MET A 1 3.32 21.06 10.36
CA MET A 1 3.68 19.88 11.16
C MET A 1 3.59 20.21 12.65
N LYS A 2 2.67 19.61 13.44
CA LYS A 2 2.84 19.65 14.91
C LYS A 2 3.63 18.41 15.29
N VAL A 3 4.90 18.65 15.64
CA VAL A 3 5.96 17.70 16.05
C VAL A 3 5.51 16.65 17.07
N ALA A 4 4.44 16.94 17.84
CA ALA A 4 3.93 16.07 18.89
C ALA A 4 3.45 14.67 18.44
N ASP A 5 2.83 14.52 17.26
CA ASP A 5 2.29 13.21 16.81
C ASP A 5 3.37 12.29 16.20
N ILE A 6 4.53 12.82 15.83
CA ILE A 6 5.70 12.05 15.34
C ILE A 6 6.48 11.45 16.52
N ASN A 7 6.48 12.13 17.67
CA ASN A 7 7.27 11.75 18.85
C ASN A 7 6.79 10.49 19.56
N ASN A 8 5.56 10.02 19.32
CA ASN A 8 5.04 8.78 19.95
C ASN A 8 5.31 7.51 19.13
N ARG A 9 6.13 7.59 18.07
CA ARG A 9 6.52 6.40 17.29
C ARG A 9 7.51 5.55 18.06
N THR A 10 7.46 4.24 17.88
CA THR A 10 8.57 3.39 18.33
C THR A 10 9.77 3.57 17.40
N ILE A 11 10.98 3.32 17.90
CA ILE A 11 12.22 3.33 17.09
C ILE A 11 12.07 2.43 15.85
N ILE A 12 11.37 1.30 15.99
CA ILE A 12 11.10 0.36 14.90
C ILE A 12 10.30 1.04 13.79
N GLU A 13 9.22 1.73 14.11
CA GLU A 13 8.37 2.42 13.13
C GLU A 13 9.12 3.56 12.44
N ARG A 14 9.89 4.36 13.19
CA ARG A 14 10.69 5.45 12.60
C ARG A 14 11.69 4.91 11.59
N ASN A 15 12.50 3.93 12.00
CA ASN A 15 13.48 3.32 11.10
C ASN A 15 12.83 2.61 9.92
N PHE A 16 11.70 1.93 10.14
CA PHE A 16 10.93 1.31 9.06
C PHE A 16 10.55 2.31 7.98
N PHE A 17 9.98 3.46 8.35
CA PHE A 17 9.64 4.49 7.37
C PHE A 17 10.85 5.19 6.77
N ASN A 18 11.89 5.49 7.55
CA ASN A 18 13.12 6.11 7.04
C ASN A 18 13.79 5.24 5.97
N ILE A 19 13.80 3.91 6.15
CA ILE A 19 14.35 2.98 5.17
C ILE A 19 13.48 2.93 3.92
N LEU A 20 12.15 2.87 4.06
CA LEU A 20 11.26 2.83 2.91
C LEU A 20 11.27 4.13 2.11
N ARG A 21 11.30 5.29 2.77
CA ARG A 21 11.46 6.60 2.12
C ARG A 21 12.74 6.66 1.32
N TYR A 22 13.86 6.22 1.89
CA TYR A 22 15.13 6.26 1.17
C TYR A 22 15.16 5.29 -0.01
N GLY A 23 14.63 4.08 0.19
CA GLY A 23 14.54 3.05 -0.85
C GLY A 23 13.59 3.40 -2.00
N ALA A 24 12.46 4.04 -1.72
CA ALA A 24 11.44 4.39 -2.71
C ALA A 24 11.70 5.72 -3.40
N PHE A 25 12.06 6.75 -2.64
CA PHE A 25 12.03 8.16 -3.07
C PHE A 25 13.38 8.87 -2.96
N GLY A 26 14.39 8.24 -2.36
CA GLY A 26 15.70 8.87 -2.18
C GLY A 26 15.75 9.90 -1.05
N THR A 27 14.69 10.04 -0.26
CA THR A 27 14.69 10.90 0.94
C THR A 27 15.52 10.25 2.04
N HIS A 28 16.70 10.81 2.30
CA HIS A 28 17.63 10.30 3.30
C HIS A 28 17.24 10.75 4.73
N SER A 29 17.37 9.85 5.70
CA SER A 29 17.18 10.17 7.13
C SER A 29 18.07 9.26 7.97
N LEU A 30 18.47 9.69 9.16
CA LEU A 30 19.31 8.84 10.02
C LEU A 30 18.52 7.62 10.52
N ILE A 31 19.19 6.47 10.56
CA ILE A 31 18.67 5.26 11.19
C ILE A 31 19.13 5.24 12.64
N GLU A 32 18.19 5.22 13.56
CA GLU A 32 18.49 5.06 14.99
C GLU A 32 19.02 3.65 15.28
N PRO A 33 20.01 3.49 16.17
CA PRO A 33 20.53 2.17 16.50
C PRO A 33 19.44 1.27 17.11
N MET A 34 19.39 0.03 16.64
CA MET A 34 18.41 -0.98 17.08
C MET A 34 19.10 -2.27 17.50
N SER A 35 18.57 -2.89 18.55
CA SER A 35 18.99 -4.24 18.95
C SER A 35 18.60 -5.28 17.89
N SER A 36 19.25 -6.44 17.90
CA SER A 36 18.94 -7.55 17.00
C SER A 36 17.46 -7.96 17.04
N PHE A 37 16.83 -7.91 18.22
CA PHE A 37 15.40 -8.18 18.38
C PHE A 37 14.53 -7.16 17.63
N LYS A 38 14.83 -5.86 17.75
CA LYS A 38 14.10 -4.78 17.06
C LYS A 38 14.25 -4.89 15.54
N TRP A 39 15.44 -5.25 15.04
CA TRP A 39 15.65 -5.53 13.61
C TRP A 39 14.82 -6.72 13.11
N LYS A 40 14.74 -7.83 13.88
CA LYS A 40 13.89 -8.98 13.54
C LYS A 40 12.42 -8.58 13.45
N ARG A 41 11.93 -7.76 14.40
CA ARG A 41 10.56 -7.21 14.36
C ARG A 41 10.33 -6.30 13.14
N LEU A 42 11.29 -5.45 12.80
CA LEU A 42 11.20 -4.61 11.61
C LEU A 42 11.10 -5.46 10.34
N LEU A 43 11.93 -6.50 10.20
CA LEU A 43 11.90 -7.40 9.04
C LEU A 43 10.55 -8.12 8.88
N GLN A 44 9.91 -8.50 9.99
CA GLN A 44 8.56 -9.03 9.96
C GLN A 44 7.58 -7.99 9.39
N MET A 45 7.64 -6.74 9.86
CA MET A 45 6.80 -5.66 9.30
C MET A 45 7.03 -5.47 7.79
N VAL A 46 8.26 -5.57 7.32
CA VAL A 46 8.62 -5.44 5.90
C VAL A 46 7.99 -6.53 5.04
N GLU A 47 8.08 -7.78 5.47
CA GLU A 47 7.46 -8.92 4.76
C GLU A 47 5.94 -8.76 4.70
N VAL A 48 5.37 -8.47 5.87
CA VAL A 48 3.95 -8.37 6.08
C VAL A 48 3.32 -7.22 5.29
N GLN A 49 4.04 -6.11 5.13
CA GLN A 49 3.60 -4.96 4.32
C GLN A 49 3.87 -5.10 2.82
N GLY A 50 4.51 -6.19 2.36
CA GLY A 50 4.87 -6.40 0.95
C GLY A 50 5.99 -5.50 0.44
N VAL A 51 6.76 -4.88 1.33
CA VAL A 51 7.72 -3.82 0.96
C VAL A 51 9.17 -4.29 0.92
N VAL A 52 9.40 -5.61 0.83
CA VAL A 52 10.74 -6.22 0.81
C VAL A 52 11.66 -5.60 -0.26
N PRO A 53 11.26 -5.43 -1.53
CA PRO A 53 12.16 -4.89 -2.56
C PRO A 53 12.56 -3.44 -2.26
N THR A 54 11.59 -2.61 -1.86
CA THR A 54 11.83 -1.21 -1.48
C THR A 54 12.73 -1.11 -0.24
N PHE A 55 12.52 -1.98 0.74
CA PHE A 55 13.34 -2.03 1.94
C PHE A 55 14.79 -2.42 1.62
N VAL A 56 15.00 -3.47 0.81
CA VAL A 56 16.34 -3.90 0.37
C VAL A 56 17.04 -2.78 -0.40
N SER A 57 16.33 -2.10 -1.31
CA SER A 57 16.83 -0.91 -2.01
C SER A 57 17.31 0.16 -1.02
N GLY A 58 16.50 0.48 0.00
CA GLY A 58 16.85 1.47 1.03
C GLY A 58 18.09 1.07 1.83
N ILE A 59 18.17 -0.18 2.30
CA ILE A 59 19.33 -0.67 3.04
C ILE A 59 20.60 -0.63 2.20
N ASN A 60 20.54 -1.05 0.93
CA ASN A 60 21.70 -1.03 0.06
C ASN A 60 22.25 0.39 -0.12
N LYS A 61 21.38 1.40 -0.25
CA LYS A 61 21.81 2.80 -0.31
C LYS A 61 22.44 3.28 1.00
N TYR A 62 21.90 2.88 2.15
CA TYR A 62 22.51 3.21 3.45
C TYR A 62 23.87 2.54 3.66
N LEU A 63 24.03 1.30 3.18
CA LEU A 63 25.28 0.55 3.24
C LEU A 63 26.34 1.16 2.34
N SER A 64 25.99 1.63 1.14
CA SER A 64 26.95 2.31 0.25
C SER A 64 27.49 3.63 0.82
N GLU A 65 26.78 4.24 1.76
CA GLU A 65 27.19 5.48 2.42
C GLU A 65 27.89 5.25 3.78
N ASP A 66 28.10 3.99 4.19
CA ASP A 66 28.65 3.60 5.50
C ASP A 66 27.87 4.17 6.71
N LYS A 67 26.61 4.55 6.52
CA LYS A 67 25.79 5.23 7.54
C LYS A 67 25.03 4.29 8.49
N VAL A 68 25.11 2.97 8.29
CA VAL A 68 24.29 2.02 9.04
C VAL A 68 25.08 0.81 9.50
N PHE A 69 25.11 0.61 10.81
CA PHE A 69 25.59 -0.61 11.43
C PHE A 69 24.48 -1.67 11.48
N LEU A 70 24.60 -2.68 10.62
CA LEU A 70 23.70 -3.86 10.61
C LEU A 70 24.35 -5.03 11.36
N PRO A 71 23.64 -5.67 12.31
CA PRO A 71 24.11 -6.92 12.92
C PRO A 71 24.38 -8.00 11.86
N LYS A 72 25.39 -8.84 12.07
CA LYS A 72 25.83 -9.88 11.11
C LYS A 72 24.68 -10.80 10.65
N GLU A 73 23.82 -11.20 11.60
CA GLU A 73 22.61 -12.01 11.31
C GLU A 73 21.63 -11.31 10.36
N ILE A 74 21.50 -9.98 10.45
CA ILE A 74 20.57 -9.22 9.62
C ILE A 74 21.15 -9.04 8.22
N LYS A 75 22.47 -8.83 8.10
CA LYS A 75 23.17 -8.76 6.81
C LYS A 75 22.94 -10.04 6.00
N THR A 76 23.05 -11.22 6.62
CA THR A 76 22.83 -12.49 5.90
C THR A 76 21.38 -12.65 5.43
N ILE A 77 20.40 -12.26 6.25
CA ILE A 77 18.98 -12.28 5.87
C ILE A 77 18.71 -11.35 4.67
N ILE A 78 19.25 -10.13 4.71
CA ILE A 78 19.08 -9.16 3.63
C ILE A 78 19.77 -9.63 2.35
N SER A 79 20.99 -10.17 2.43
CA SER A 79 21.67 -10.73 1.26
C SER A 79 20.91 -11.91 0.64
N LYS A 80 20.32 -12.79 1.47
CA LYS A 80 19.47 -13.89 0.98
C LYS A 80 18.22 -13.36 0.26
N LYS A 81 17.55 -12.35 0.84
CA LYS A 81 16.38 -11.71 0.23
C LYS A 81 16.72 -10.92 -1.03
N THR A 82 17.91 -10.32 -1.10
CA THR A 82 18.40 -9.59 -2.28
C THR A 82 18.60 -10.54 -3.47
N LYS A 83 19.15 -11.74 -3.23
CA LYS A 83 19.30 -12.77 -4.27
C LYS A 83 17.96 -13.31 -4.79
N GLN A 84 16.92 -13.30 -3.97
CA GLN A 84 15.56 -13.68 -4.35
C GLN A 84 14.79 -12.53 -5.00
N ALA A 85 15.12 -11.28 -4.67
CA ALA A 85 14.50 -10.06 -5.17
C ALA A 85 15.28 -9.45 -6.35
N SER A 86 15.72 -10.28 -7.29
CA SER A 86 16.22 -9.85 -8.60
C SER A 86 15.10 -9.27 -9.46
N ILE A 87 14.43 -8.23 -8.96
CA ILE A 87 13.43 -7.43 -9.67
C ILE A 87 13.63 -6.01 -9.18
N SER A 88 14.00 -5.14 -10.11
CA SER A 88 14.17 -3.71 -9.93
C SER A 88 13.03 -3.10 -9.10
N PRO A 89 13.25 -2.00 -8.37
CA PRO A 89 12.18 -1.23 -7.75
C PRO A 89 11.39 -0.43 -8.81
N SER A 90 11.06 -1.04 -9.96
CA SER A 90 10.26 -0.46 -11.02
C SER A 90 8.82 -0.25 -10.56
N ILE A 91 8.13 0.68 -11.21
CA ILE A 91 6.70 0.88 -11.04
C ILE A 91 5.99 -0.41 -11.45
N ASN A 92 5.27 -1.02 -10.51
CA ASN A 92 4.48 -2.20 -10.79
C ASN A 92 3.14 -1.76 -11.36
N MET A 93 3.06 -1.70 -12.69
CA MET A 93 1.77 -1.44 -13.33
C MET A 93 0.80 -2.60 -13.07
N PRO A 94 -0.48 -2.33 -12.77
CA PRO A 94 -1.47 -3.37 -12.60
C PRO A 94 -1.54 -4.25 -13.86
N LYS A 95 -1.20 -5.54 -13.73
CA LYS A 95 -1.13 -6.49 -14.84
C LYS A 95 -2.50 -7.01 -15.31
N GLU A 96 -3.51 -6.89 -14.46
CA GLU A 96 -4.87 -7.37 -14.75
C GLU A 96 -5.77 -6.25 -15.28
N ASN A 97 -6.80 -6.64 -16.05
CA ASN A 97 -7.91 -5.76 -16.39
C ASN A 97 -8.58 -5.26 -15.11
N ILE A 98 -8.41 -3.97 -14.83
CA ILE A 98 -8.95 -3.36 -13.62
C ILE A 98 -10.47 -3.31 -13.72
N ARG A 99 -11.10 -3.86 -12.67
CA ARG A 99 -12.55 -3.95 -12.53
C ARG A 99 -12.94 -3.62 -11.10
N LEU A 100 -14.10 -2.98 -10.98
CA LEU A 100 -14.78 -2.77 -9.72
C LEU A 100 -15.77 -3.92 -9.47
N SER A 101 -15.96 -4.27 -8.21
CA SER A 101 -16.92 -5.28 -7.75
C SER A 101 -18.35 -4.79 -7.90
N ASN A 102 -18.60 -3.47 -7.83
CA ASN A 102 -19.90 -2.89 -8.13
C ASN A 102 -20.12 -2.78 -9.64
N THR A 103 -21.17 -3.44 -10.17
CA THR A 103 -21.47 -3.50 -11.61
C THR A 103 -21.67 -2.12 -12.24
N PHE A 104 -22.40 -1.22 -11.56
CA PHE A 104 -22.69 0.12 -12.09
C PHE A 104 -21.43 0.98 -12.15
N LEU A 105 -20.63 0.97 -11.09
CA LEU A 105 -19.36 1.69 -11.07
C LEU A 105 -18.35 1.09 -12.05
N ASN A 106 -18.35 -0.23 -12.21
CA ASN A 106 -17.52 -0.90 -13.19
C ASN A 106 -17.91 -0.50 -14.61
N TYR A 107 -19.20 -0.42 -14.93
CA TYR A 107 -19.66 0.09 -16.23
C TYR A 107 -19.17 1.53 -16.48
N ARG A 108 -19.30 2.41 -15.49
CA ARG A 108 -18.77 3.78 -15.54
C ARG A 108 -17.26 3.82 -15.78
N LEU A 109 -16.51 2.96 -15.10
CA LEU A 109 -15.06 2.82 -15.28
C LEU A 109 -14.72 2.35 -16.70
N GLN A 110 -15.39 1.31 -17.22
CA GLN A 110 -15.13 0.83 -18.58
C GLN A 110 -15.46 1.91 -19.62
N ASN A 111 -16.51 2.71 -19.41
CA ASN A 111 -16.82 3.85 -20.26
C ASN A 111 -15.72 4.92 -20.24
N ILE A 112 -15.16 5.25 -19.07
CA ILE A 112 -14.01 6.17 -18.97
C ILE A 112 -12.85 5.65 -19.81
N ILE A 113 -12.43 4.40 -19.59
CA ILE A 113 -11.27 3.82 -20.27
C ILE A 113 -11.52 3.75 -21.78
N LYS A 114 -12.70 3.28 -22.21
CA LYS A 114 -13.05 3.18 -23.62
C LYS A 114 -13.05 4.56 -24.28
N ASN A 115 -13.71 5.55 -23.69
CA ASN A 115 -13.81 6.88 -24.28
C ASN A 115 -12.44 7.55 -24.38
N GLU A 116 -11.60 7.43 -23.34
CA GLU A 116 -10.27 8.02 -23.35
C GLU A 116 -9.37 7.36 -24.40
N LEU A 117 -9.43 6.02 -24.58
CA LEU A 117 -8.66 5.32 -25.62
C LEU A 117 -9.04 5.71 -27.05
N HIS A 118 -10.23 6.28 -27.28
CA HIS A 118 -10.67 6.77 -28.59
C HIS A 118 -10.58 8.29 -28.69
N SER A 119 -10.04 8.97 -27.68
CA SER A 119 -9.87 10.42 -27.70
C SER A 119 -8.60 10.81 -28.46
N ILE A 120 -8.64 11.92 -29.19
CA ILE A 120 -7.48 12.44 -29.93
C ILE A 120 -6.36 12.80 -28.95
N ASP A 121 -6.71 13.40 -27.80
CA ASP A 121 -5.80 13.77 -26.71
C ASP A 121 -5.81 12.72 -25.59
N THR A 122 -5.49 11.47 -25.95
CA THR A 122 -5.45 10.35 -25.00
C THR A 122 -4.36 10.59 -23.95
N SER A 123 -4.75 10.74 -22.68
CA SER A 123 -3.80 10.82 -21.57
C SER A 123 -3.56 9.44 -20.94
N VAL A 124 -2.61 8.71 -21.50
CA VAL A 124 -2.22 7.36 -21.03
C VAL A 124 -1.77 7.42 -19.57
N GLU A 125 -0.99 8.43 -19.20
CA GLU A 125 -0.45 8.58 -17.86
C GLU A 125 -1.55 8.80 -16.82
N THR A 126 -2.63 9.49 -17.19
CA THR A 126 -3.79 9.73 -16.33
C THR A 126 -4.63 8.47 -16.16
N ILE A 127 -4.83 7.69 -17.24
CA ILE A 127 -5.47 6.37 -17.16
C ILE A 127 -4.67 5.47 -16.21
N ASP A 128 -3.36 5.45 -16.36
CA ASP A 128 -2.48 4.60 -15.58
C ASP A 128 -2.43 5.00 -14.09
N LEU A 129 -2.49 6.30 -13.79
CA LEU A 129 -2.69 6.78 -12.43
C LEU A 129 -4.04 6.33 -11.85
N LEU A 130 -5.13 6.50 -12.60
CA LEU A 130 -6.46 6.03 -12.21
C LEU A 130 -6.44 4.52 -11.90
N LYS A 131 -5.80 3.74 -12.77
CA LYS A 131 -5.63 2.30 -12.62
C LYS A 131 -4.90 1.93 -11.33
N ILE A 132 -3.80 2.61 -11.01
CA ILE A 132 -3.06 2.39 -9.76
C ILE A 132 -3.94 2.68 -8.53
N ILE A 133 -4.67 3.79 -8.54
CA ILE A 133 -5.56 4.16 -7.42
C ILE A 133 -6.64 3.10 -7.21
N ILE A 134 -7.24 2.58 -8.29
CA ILE A 134 -8.26 1.52 -8.21
C ILE A 134 -7.66 0.20 -7.71
N ALA A 135 -6.50 -0.20 -8.24
CA ALA A 135 -5.82 -1.43 -7.82
C ALA A 135 -5.48 -1.39 -6.31
N ASN A 136 -4.98 -0.25 -5.84
CA ASN A 136 -4.74 -0.01 -4.42
C ASN A 136 -6.03 -0.08 -3.60
N SER A 137 -7.10 0.52 -4.10
CA SER A 137 -8.41 0.49 -3.43
C SER A 137 -8.94 -0.93 -3.31
N LYS A 138 -8.85 -1.73 -4.37
CA LYS A 138 -9.25 -3.15 -4.38
C LYS A 138 -8.44 -3.97 -3.37
N SER A 139 -7.12 -3.76 -3.31
CA SER A 139 -6.27 -4.39 -2.30
C SER A 139 -6.70 -4.02 -0.88
N MET A 140 -6.94 -2.72 -0.62
CA MET A 140 -7.43 -2.21 0.66
C MET A 140 -8.77 -2.83 1.07
N LEU A 141 -9.67 -3.05 0.11
CA LEU A 141 -10.98 -3.66 0.32
C LEU A 141 -10.96 -5.20 0.42
N ASN A 142 -9.88 -5.86 0.03
CA ASN A 142 -9.76 -7.33 0.12
C ASN A 142 -9.00 -7.78 1.35
N CYS A 143 -7.80 -7.22 1.59
CA CYS A 143 -6.88 -7.72 2.61
C CYS A 143 -6.49 -6.64 3.64
N GLY A 144 -6.97 -5.41 3.46
CA GLY A 144 -6.52 -4.24 4.21
C GLY A 144 -5.41 -3.50 3.47
N MET A 145 -4.90 -2.43 4.08
CA MET A 145 -3.91 -1.57 3.42
C MET A 145 -2.51 -2.15 3.57
N THR A 146 -1.84 -2.35 2.43
CA THR A 146 -0.39 -2.59 2.35
C THR A 146 0.33 -1.33 1.89
N LEU A 147 1.57 -1.14 2.33
CA LEU A 147 2.36 0.02 1.92
C LEU A 147 2.93 -0.11 0.51
N GLU A 148 3.04 -1.31 -0.03
CA GLU A 148 3.54 -1.55 -1.38
C GLU A 148 2.75 -0.76 -2.44
N GLY A 149 1.42 -0.86 -2.44
CA GLY A 149 0.58 -0.14 -3.39
C GLY A 149 0.66 1.38 -3.24
N ILE A 150 0.74 1.87 -2.01
CA ILE A 150 0.91 3.30 -1.72
C ILE A 150 2.27 3.79 -2.23
N ILE A 151 3.35 3.04 -1.99
CA ILE A 151 4.69 3.37 -2.51
C ILE A 151 4.68 3.38 -4.04
N ASN A 152 4.00 2.42 -4.68
CA ASN A 152 3.87 2.37 -6.13
C ASN A 152 3.16 3.61 -6.70
N LEU A 153 2.07 4.04 -6.05
CA LEU A 153 1.38 5.29 -6.38
C LEU A 153 2.33 6.50 -6.26
N GLY A 154 3.05 6.60 -5.15
CA GLY A 154 4.01 7.69 -4.94
C GLY A 154 5.12 7.69 -5.98
N LYS A 155 5.66 6.51 -6.34
CA LYS A 155 6.70 6.39 -7.37
C LYS A 155 6.18 6.91 -8.69
N TYR A 156 4.98 6.47 -9.08
CA TYR A 156 4.34 6.89 -10.31
C TYR A 156 4.17 8.41 -10.38
N LEU A 157 3.67 9.03 -9.30
CA LEU A 157 3.53 10.49 -9.21
C LEU A 157 4.88 11.22 -9.36
N ARG A 158 5.94 10.76 -8.69
CA ARG A 158 7.26 11.42 -8.75
C ARG A 158 8.04 11.15 -10.04
N THR A 159 7.72 10.10 -10.78
CA THR A 159 8.37 9.79 -12.07
C THR A 159 7.60 10.33 -13.26
N GLN A 160 6.28 10.11 -13.31
CA GLN A 160 5.43 10.46 -14.46
C GLN A 160 4.65 11.75 -14.24
N GLY A 161 4.43 12.17 -12.99
CA GLY A 161 3.80 13.45 -12.67
C GLY A 161 4.70 14.67 -12.89
N LYS A 162 5.95 14.48 -13.31
CA LYS A 162 6.84 15.59 -13.71
C LYS A 162 6.52 16.03 -15.14
N GLY A 163 6.35 17.34 -15.34
CA GLY A 163 6.22 17.95 -16.66
C GLY A 163 4.82 17.86 -17.29
N ASP A 164 3.78 18.04 -16.49
CA ASP A 164 2.37 18.20 -16.93
C ASP A 164 1.78 17.04 -17.76
N ARG A 165 2.38 15.85 -17.66
CA ARG A 165 1.93 14.64 -18.39
C ARG A 165 0.61 14.08 -17.86
N ILE A 166 0.33 14.33 -16.59
CA ILE A 166 -0.87 13.85 -15.91
C ILE A 166 -1.90 14.97 -15.89
N ASP A 167 -3.03 14.76 -16.54
CA ASP A 167 -4.18 15.67 -16.49
C ASP A 167 -4.97 15.41 -15.20
N PHE A 168 -4.59 16.12 -14.14
CA PHE A 168 -5.25 16.01 -12.84
C PHE A 168 -6.70 16.50 -12.85
N VAL A 169 -7.06 17.43 -13.74
CA VAL A 169 -8.45 17.93 -13.87
C VAL A 169 -9.33 16.81 -14.41
N LYS A 170 -8.85 16.09 -15.42
CA LYS A 170 -9.53 14.91 -15.98
C LYS A 170 -9.59 13.77 -14.96
N LEU A 171 -8.49 13.50 -14.26
CA LEU A 171 -8.46 12.50 -13.18
C LEU A 171 -9.51 12.79 -12.10
N GLU A 172 -9.60 14.02 -11.61
CA GLU A 172 -10.58 14.39 -10.60
C GLU A 172 -12.02 14.16 -11.08
N LYS A 173 -12.34 14.53 -12.33
CA LYS A 173 -13.64 14.26 -12.94
C LYS A 173 -13.95 12.77 -12.96
N TRP A 174 -12.99 11.93 -13.34
CA TRP A 174 -13.16 10.47 -13.34
C TRP A 174 -13.36 9.90 -11.94
N LEU A 175 -12.52 10.27 -10.99
CA LEU A 175 -12.65 9.86 -9.59
C LEU A 175 -14.02 10.25 -9.02
N SER A 176 -14.53 11.42 -9.40
CA SER A 176 -15.89 11.88 -9.06
C SER A 176 -16.95 10.96 -9.65
N TYR A 177 -16.83 10.66 -10.94
CA TYR A 177 -17.81 9.88 -11.70
C TYR A 177 -17.96 8.45 -11.18
N ILE A 178 -16.88 7.82 -10.69
CA ILE A 178 -16.91 6.48 -10.08
C ILE A 178 -16.97 6.48 -8.54
N PHE A 179 -17.18 7.65 -7.92
CA PHE A 179 -17.25 7.84 -6.45
C PHE A 179 -15.99 7.38 -5.68
N LEU A 180 -14.81 7.49 -6.29
CA LEU A 180 -13.52 7.07 -5.71
C LEU A 180 -12.74 8.22 -5.05
N GLN A 181 -13.21 9.47 -5.14
CA GLN A 181 -12.51 10.66 -4.65
C GLN A 181 -12.00 10.53 -3.20
N SER A 182 -12.87 10.11 -2.28
CA SER A 182 -12.52 10.00 -0.85
C SER A 182 -11.45 8.93 -0.61
N MET A 183 -11.47 7.85 -1.38
CA MET A 183 -10.46 6.79 -1.30
C MET A 183 -9.14 7.26 -1.92
N ALA A 184 -9.17 7.96 -3.06
CA ALA A 184 -7.98 8.57 -3.66
C ALA A 184 -7.34 9.60 -2.71
N GLN A 185 -8.13 10.49 -2.11
CA GLN A 185 -7.68 11.44 -1.09
C GLN A 185 -7.08 10.73 0.12
N LEU A 186 -7.65 9.60 0.56
CA LEU A 186 -7.07 8.80 1.63
C LEU A 186 -5.67 8.30 1.23
N GLN A 187 -5.52 7.70 0.05
CA GLN A 187 -4.21 7.22 -0.42
C GLN A 187 -3.18 8.36 -0.52
N GLY A 188 -3.57 9.52 -1.07
CA GLY A 188 -2.71 10.70 -1.16
C GLY A 188 -2.34 11.28 0.21
N ASN A 189 -3.28 11.32 1.16
CA ASN A 189 -2.98 11.74 2.53
C ASN A 189 -2.00 10.80 3.26
N ILE A 190 -1.96 9.52 2.89
CA ILE A 190 -0.97 8.57 3.43
C ILE A 190 0.41 8.88 2.85
N LEU A 191 0.51 9.20 1.56
CA LEU A 191 1.76 9.67 0.96
C LEU A 191 2.31 10.91 1.67
N ILE A 192 1.45 11.92 1.89
CA ILE A 192 1.84 13.14 2.61
C ILE A 192 2.29 12.81 4.05
N SER A 193 1.47 12.07 4.81
CA SER A 193 1.73 11.85 6.23
C SER A 193 2.88 10.89 6.55
N VAL A 194 3.18 9.95 5.66
CA VAL A 194 4.11 8.85 5.94
C VAL A 194 5.30 8.83 5.00
N PHE A 195 5.20 9.39 3.79
CA PHE A 195 6.26 9.38 2.78
C PHE A 195 6.77 10.75 2.35
N ASP A 196 6.39 11.82 3.09
CA ASP A 196 6.94 13.17 2.89
C ASP A 196 6.65 13.71 1.48
N PHE A 197 5.41 13.50 1.04
CA PHE A 197 4.90 14.20 -0.14
C PHE A 197 4.40 15.58 0.27
N GLU A 198 4.66 16.56 -0.58
CA GLU A 198 4.05 17.87 -0.46
C GLU A 198 2.60 17.82 -0.99
N GLN A 199 1.76 18.78 -0.59
CA GLN A 199 0.35 18.75 -0.95
C GLN A 199 0.13 19.07 -2.44
N ASP A 200 0.95 19.95 -2.99
CA ASP A 200 0.97 20.34 -4.40
C ASP A 200 1.45 19.20 -5.32
N GLU A 201 2.29 18.27 -4.82
CA GLU A 201 2.64 17.02 -5.54
C GLU A 201 1.42 16.11 -5.80
N ILE A 202 0.31 16.31 -5.08
CA ILE A 202 -0.88 15.46 -5.17
C ILE A 202 -2.16 16.31 -5.32
N PRO A 203 -2.42 16.88 -6.51
CA PRO A 203 -3.52 17.84 -6.72
C PRO A 203 -4.91 17.32 -6.33
N PHE A 204 -5.15 16.01 -6.43
CA PHE A 204 -6.43 15.40 -6.02
C PHE A 204 -6.64 15.34 -4.50
N VAL A 205 -5.66 15.79 -3.68
CA VAL A 205 -5.77 15.94 -2.23
C VAL A 205 -6.10 17.38 -1.87
N ARG A 206 -7.39 17.63 -1.61
CA ARG A 206 -7.91 18.97 -1.26
C ARG A 206 -7.51 19.42 0.14
N GLU A 207 -7.48 18.49 1.09
CA GLU A 207 -7.23 18.79 2.50
C GLU A 207 -6.39 17.69 3.13
N TYR A 208 -5.38 18.11 3.89
CA TYR A 208 -4.60 17.22 4.75
C TYR A 208 -5.44 16.69 5.92
N LYS A 209 -5.49 15.37 6.08
CA LYS A 209 -6.26 14.69 7.12
C LYS A 209 -5.36 13.80 7.98
N ILE A 210 -5.12 14.22 9.22
CA ILE A 210 -4.37 13.47 10.25
C ILE A 210 -4.91 12.05 10.49
N LYS A 211 -6.20 11.82 10.20
CA LYS A 211 -6.83 10.50 10.29
C LYS A 211 -6.15 9.45 9.40
N ALA A 212 -5.58 9.85 8.26
CA ALA A 212 -4.84 8.96 7.37
C ALA A 212 -3.63 8.34 8.08
N TYR A 213 -2.83 9.15 8.77
CA TYR A 213 -1.69 8.67 9.56
C TYR A 213 -2.10 7.65 10.63
N LYS A 214 -3.13 7.97 11.44
CA LYS A 214 -3.64 7.08 12.48
C LYS A 214 -4.15 5.76 11.88
N LEU A 215 -4.81 5.83 10.72
CA LEU A 215 -5.28 4.66 9.98
C LEU A 215 -4.11 3.79 9.52
N THR A 216 -3.05 4.40 8.99
CA THR A 216 -1.84 3.70 8.55
C THR A 216 -1.14 2.98 9.70
N MET A 217 -0.92 3.66 10.82
CA MET A 217 -0.28 3.04 11.99
C MET A 217 -1.12 1.88 12.52
N LYS A 218 -2.45 2.05 12.58
CA LYS A 218 -3.36 0.97 13.00
C LYS A 218 -3.31 -0.22 12.06
N SER A 219 -3.33 0.01 10.75
CA SER A 219 -3.25 -1.06 9.75
C SER A 219 -1.93 -1.83 9.83
N ILE A 220 -0.81 -1.15 10.08
CA ILE A 220 0.50 -1.81 10.26
C ILE A 220 0.53 -2.63 11.56
N SER A 221 0.00 -2.08 12.65
CA SER A 221 -0.08 -2.77 13.95
C SER A 221 -0.97 -4.01 13.88
N ASP A 222 -2.17 -3.89 13.28
CA ASP A 222 -3.11 -5.00 13.10
C ASP A 222 -2.47 -6.12 12.26
N LEU A 223 -1.75 -5.76 11.20
CA LEU A 223 -1.10 -6.74 10.33
C LEU A 223 0.06 -7.45 11.04
N ALA A 224 0.86 -6.74 11.84
CA ALA A 224 1.93 -7.34 12.64
C ALA A 224 1.40 -8.29 13.74
N LYS A 225 0.26 -7.96 14.38
CA LYS A 225 -0.38 -8.82 15.39
C LYS A 225 -0.89 -10.12 14.79
N ASP A 226 -1.52 -10.04 13.62
CA ASP A 226 -2.11 -11.21 12.97
C ASP A 226 -1.03 -12.18 12.50
N THR A 227 0.09 -11.68 11.94
CA THR A 227 1.21 -12.55 11.57
C THR A 227 1.86 -13.22 12.79
N ALA A 228 1.93 -12.53 13.93
CA ALA A 228 2.44 -13.14 15.16
C ALA A 228 1.52 -14.28 15.64
N GLN A 229 0.20 -14.09 15.59
CA GLN A 229 -0.76 -15.14 15.93
C GLN A 229 -0.66 -16.33 14.97
N ASP A 230 -0.63 -16.09 13.66
CA ASP A 230 -0.53 -17.16 12.65
C ASP A 230 0.78 -17.95 12.75
N TRP A 231 1.87 -17.33 13.24
CA TRP A 231 3.15 -18.01 13.51
C TRP A 231 3.07 -18.94 14.72
N HIS A 232 2.35 -18.54 15.79
CA HIS A 232 2.08 -19.42 16.94
C HIS A 232 1.18 -20.61 16.56
N PHE A 233 0.26 -20.44 15.60
CA PHE A 233 -0.60 -21.53 15.12
C PHE A 233 0.14 -22.59 14.29
N ARG A 234 1.22 -22.22 13.58
CA ARG A 234 2.04 -23.18 12.83
C ARG A 234 2.90 -24.12 13.70
N GLN A 235 2.83 -23.99 15.02
CA GLN A 235 3.62 -24.80 15.96
C GLN A 235 2.88 -26.02 16.52
N ASN A 236 1.60 -26.25 16.18
CA ASN A 236 0.85 -27.44 16.62
C ASN A 236 1.10 -28.65 15.71
N SER A 237 1.44 -29.79 16.33
CA SER A 237 2.08 -30.99 15.78
C SER A 237 1.21 -31.95 14.95
N PHE A 238 0.10 -31.50 14.35
CA PHE A 238 -0.87 -32.44 13.73
C PHE A 238 -1.35 -32.10 12.31
N GLY A 239 -0.73 -31.15 11.60
CA GLY A 239 -0.84 -31.06 10.14
C GLY A 239 -2.22 -30.76 9.54
N PHE A 240 -3.23 -30.38 10.32
CA PHE A 240 -4.53 -29.91 9.81
C PHE A 240 -4.58 -28.38 9.78
N VAL A 241 -4.77 -27.79 8.59
CA VAL A 241 -5.04 -26.36 8.39
C VAL A 241 -6.55 -26.16 8.20
N GLN A 242 -7.29 -25.95 9.29
CA GLN A 242 -8.68 -25.48 9.25
C GLN A 242 -8.71 -24.03 9.74
N ASN A 243 -8.58 -23.03 8.86
CA ASN A 243 -8.75 -21.63 9.29
C ASN A 243 -9.19 -20.62 8.22
N ASN A 244 -9.81 -21.05 7.11
CA ASN A 244 -10.23 -20.10 6.06
C ASN A 244 -11.26 -19.09 6.59
N ASN A 245 -12.18 -19.53 7.46
CA ASN A 245 -13.26 -18.68 7.99
C ASN A 245 -12.78 -17.57 8.95
N ALA A 246 -11.77 -17.80 9.81
CA ALA A 246 -11.30 -16.73 10.70
C ALA A 246 -10.48 -15.69 9.94
N ILE A 247 -9.65 -16.12 8.98
CA ILE A 247 -8.89 -15.24 8.09
C ILE A 247 -9.85 -14.41 7.23
N LEU A 248 -10.88 -15.02 6.66
CA LEU A 248 -11.97 -14.34 5.95
C LEU A 248 -12.64 -13.31 6.86
N ARG A 249 -13.09 -13.68 8.06
CA ARG A 249 -13.74 -12.74 9.00
C ARG A 249 -12.85 -11.55 9.36
N ARG A 250 -11.55 -11.77 9.53
CA ARG A 250 -10.55 -10.72 9.79
C ARG A 250 -10.39 -9.80 8.58
N ASN A 251 -10.23 -10.35 7.39
CA ASN A 251 -10.12 -9.60 6.13
C ASN A 251 -11.38 -8.76 5.87
N LEU A 252 -12.57 -9.34 6.10
CA LEU A 252 -13.85 -8.64 5.99
C LEU A 252 -13.97 -7.50 7.01
N ARG A 253 -13.59 -7.72 8.28
CA ARG A 253 -13.58 -6.64 9.29
C ARG A 253 -12.67 -5.47 8.88
N ARG A 254 -11.56 -5.77 8.20
CA ARG A 254 -10.61 -4.76 7.72
C ARG A 254 -11.14 -4.01 6.51
N SER A 255 -11.81 -4.68 5.57
CA SER A 255 -12.40 -4.02 4.40
C SER A 255 -13.47 -3.01 4.80
N PHE A 256 -14.32 -3.35 5.78
CA PHE A 256 -15.35 -2.45 6.31
C PHE A 256 -14.79 -1.17 6.93
N ARG A 257 -13.52 -1.14 7.34
CA ARG A 257 -12.86 0.09 7.83
C ARG A 257 -12.90 1.20 6.78
N TYR A 258 -12.94 0.84 5.50
CA TYR A 258 -12.92 1.79 4.40
C TYR A 258 -14.31 2.15 3.85
N ILE A 259 -15.39 1.66 4.46
CA ILE A 259 -16.76 1.91 3.97
C ILE A 259 -17.09 3.40 3.86
N LYS A 260 -16.56 4.23 4.77
CA LYS A 260 -16.77 5.69 4.74
C LYS A 260 -16.08 6.38 3.56
N TYR A 261 -15.11 5.73 2.92
CA TYR A 261 -14.34 6.27 1.80
C TYR A 261 -14.82 5.74 0.45
N PHE A 262 -15.39 4.53 0.39
CA PHE A 262 -15.95 3.97 -0.83
C PHE A 262 -17.13 3.00 -0.55
N PRO A 263 -18.32 3.50 -0.17
CA PRO A 263 -19.39 2.66 0.38
C PRO A 263 -19.90 1.59 -0.59
N ALA A 264 -20.29 1.99 -1.80
CA ALA A 264 -20.91 1.11 -2.79
C ALA A 264 -19.98 -0.05 -3.18
N GLU A 265 -18.70 0.26 -3.41
CA GLU A 265 -17.71 -0.76 -3.72
C GLU A 265 -17.39 -1.65 -2.52
N THR A 266 -17.31 -1.08 -1.31
CA THR A 266 -17.04 -1.88 -0.10
C THR A 266 -18.13 -2.94 0.10
N ILE A 267 -19.40 -2.56 -0.07
CA ILE A 267 -20.54 -3.48 0.07
C ILE A 267 -20.55 -4.51 -1.06
N SER A 268 -20.40 -4.08 -2.32
CA SER A 268 -20.36 -5.02 -3.46
C SER A 268 -19.18 -6.00 -3.35
N ASN A 269 -18.00 -5.52 -2.97
CA ASN A 269 -16.82 -6.35 -2.76
C ASN A 269 -17.03 -7.36 -1.64
N PHE A 270 -17.62 -6.92 -0.52
CA PHE A 270 -17.99 -7.78 0.60
C PHE A 270 -18.92 -8.93 0.15
N MET A 271 -20.01 -8.61 -0.55
CA MET A 271 -20.94 -9.61 -1.06
C MET A 271 -20.26 -10.56 -2.05
N SER A 272 -19.40 -10.04 -2.93
CA SER A 272 -18.67 -10.86 -3.91
C SER A 272 -17.68 -11.84 -3.26
N ASN A 273 -17.06 -11.45 -2.14
CA ASN A 273 -16.15 -12.32 -1.42
C ASN A 273 -16.90 -13.38 -0.60
N ILE A 274 -18.07 -13.05 -0.06
CA ILE A 274 -18.95 -14.04 0.59
C ILE A 274 -19.41 -15.09 -0.42
N THR A 275 -19.92 -14.67 -1.58
CA THR A 275 -20.43 -15.62 -2.58
C THR A 275 -19.32 -16.55 -3.09
N LYS A 276 -18.10 -16.04 -3.30
CA LYS A 276 -16.94 -16.89 -3.61
C LYS A 276 -16.62 -17.86 -2.49
N SER A 277 -16.58 -17.39 -1.24
CA SER A 277 -16.27 -18.25 -0.10
C SER A 277 -17.30 -19.35 0.12
N LEU A 278 -18.58 -19.09 -0.18
CA LEU A 278 -19.63 -20.10 -0.09
C LEU A 278 -19.46 -21.17 -1.19
N LYS A 279 -19.12 -20.76 -2.41
CA LYS A 279 -18.83 -21.71 -3.50
C LYS A 279 -17.64 -22.61 -3.20
N GLU A 280 -16.58 -22.06 -2.63
CA GLU A 280 -15.40 -22.83 -2.19
C GLU A 280 -15.69 -23.82 -1.04
N ILE A 281 -16.83 -23.69 -0.35
CA ILE A 281 -17.27 -24.63 0.69
C ILE A 281 -18.19 -25.72 0.10
N GLU A 282 -18.87 -25.43 -1.00
CA GLU A 282 -19.76 -26.37 -1.71
C GLU A 282 -19.00 -27.31 -2.66
N GLU A 283 -17.81 -26.92 -3.12
CA GLU A 283 -16.86 -27.74 -3.89
C GLU A 283 -15.96 -28.62 -3.00
#